data_AF-A0A1W9WJ73-F1
#
_entry.id   AF-A0A1W9WJ73-F1
#
_cell.length_a   1.000
_cell.length_b   1.000
_cell.length_c   1.000
_cell.angle_alpha   90.00
_cell.angle_beta   90.00
_cell.angle_gamma   90.00
#
_symmetry.space_group_name_H-M   'P 1'
#
loop_
_entity.id
_entity.type
_entity.pdbx_description
1 polymer ?
#
loop_
_entity_poly.entity_id
_entity_poly.type
_entity_poly.pdbx_seq_one_letter_code
_entity_poly.pdbx_strand_id
1 'polypeptide(L)'
;MCPIFLHVLPEKITLNSHVATTNKIFIITCRYLNMPTRRQQRIAKLIRQEISKLLLFNTRDPRINFVTVTEVKISSDLKSAMIYVSLLQDDEKDAMSGLESATPYLRRQLAQNVSLRYMPKLVFKIDRTLAHAKKIEDLLSEDVV
;
A
#
# COMPACT_ATOMS: atom_id res chain seq x y z
N MET A 1 25.22 -45.26 20.90
CA MET A 1 25.80 -43.91 20.68
C MET A 1 24.83 -43.11 19.81
N CYS A 2 24.59 -41.86 20.21
CA CYS A 2 24.19 -40.70 19.42
C CYS A 2 24.87 -40.57 18.02
N PRO A 3 24.48 -39.62 17.13
CA PRO A 3 23.18 -38.91 16.97
C PRO A 3 22.84 -38.31 15.55
N ILE A 4 21.66 -37.62 15.46
CA ILE A 4 21.43 -36.26 14.86
C ILE A 4 21.48 -35.95 13.33
N PHE A 5 20.63 -34.97 12.96
CA PHE A 5 20.54 -34.11 11.74
C PHE A 5 20.00 -34.70 10.42
N LEU A 6 19.07 -34.10 9.64
CA LEU A 6 18.68 -32.70 9.31
C LEU A 6 19.43 -32.13 8.08
N HIS A 7 18.68 -31.43 7.20
CA HIS A 7 19.13 -30.71 5.98
C HIS A 7 19.57 -31.64 4.83
N VAL A 8 19.30 -31.39 3.54
CA VAL A 8 19.03 -30.13 2.79
C VAL A 8 17.97 -30.37 1.70
N LEU A 9 17.10 -29.38 1.41
CA LEU A 9 16.39 -29.27 0.12
C LEU A 9 17.18 -28.32 -0.81
N PRO A 10 17.67 -28.77 -1.98
CA PRO A 10 18.16 -27.86 -3.01
C PRO A 10 17.07 -27.58 -4.07
N GLU A 11 16.95 -26.31 -4.46
CA GLU A 11 16.25 -25.89 -5.67
C GLU A 11 16.85 -26.58 -6.92
N LYS A 12 16.03 -26.89 -7.93
CA LYS A 12 16.22 -26.49 -9.36
C LYS A 12 14.93 -26.71 -10.14
N ILE A 13 14.28 -25.63 -10.59
CA ILE A 13 13.24 -25.69 -11.63
C ILE A 13 13.87 -25.20 -12.94
N THR A 14 14.41 -26.13 -13.73
CA THR A 14 14.85 -25.85 -15.10
C THR A 14 13.72 -26.14 -16.07
N LEU A 15 13.26 -25.09 -16.76
CA LEU A 15 12.36 -25.18 -17.90
C LEU A 15 12.95 -26.11 -18.97
N ASN A 16 12.08 -26.91 -19.60
CA ASN A 16 12.28 -27.29 -21.00
C ASN A 16 10.94 -27.41 -21.70
N SER A 17 10.88 -26.86 -22.91
CA SER A 17 9.67 -26.58 -23.68
C SER A 17 9.74 -27.21 -25.06
N HIS A 18 8.68 -27.90 -25.50
CA HIS A 18 8.29 -28.35 -26.86
C HIS A 18 7.44 -29.62 -26.65
N VAL A 19 6.20 -29.83 -27.12
CA VAL A 19 5.20 -29.08 -27.92
C VAL A 19 3.80 -29.63 -27.47
N ALA A 20 2.60 -29.09 -27.74
CA ALA A 20 2.12 -27.97 -28.58
C ALA A 20 0.78 -27.36 -28.07
N THR A 21 0.14 -26.57 -28.94
CA THR A 21 -1.30 -26.21 -29.06
C THR A 21 -2.29 -27.32 -28.66
N THR A 22 -3.34 -27.10 -27.84
CA THR A 22 -4.44 -26.15 -28.10
C THR A 22 -5.23 -25.81 -26.80
N ASN A 23 -4.79 -24.82 -26.02
CA ASN A 23 -5.69 -24.08 -25.11
C ASN A 23 -5.10 -22.73 -24.66
N LYS A 24 -4.93 -21.80 -25.61
CA LYS A 24 -4.30 -20.48 -25.43
C LYS A 24 -5.16 -19.48 -24.62
N ILE A 25 -6.09 -19.98 -23.81
CA ILE A 25 -7.15 -19.22 -23.12
C ILE A 25 -7.04 -19.35 -21.59
N PHE A 26 -6.47 -20.44 -21.06
CA PHE A 26 -6.51 -20.72 -19.61
C PHE A 26 -5.54 -19.85 -18.75
N ILE A 27 -4.56 -19.19 -19.36
CA ILE A 27 -3.61 -18.29 -18.66
C ILE A 27 -4.18 -16.87 -18.51
N ILE A 28 -5.23 -16.51 -19.25
CA ILE A 28 -5.72 -15.12 -19.33
C ILE A 28 -6.74 -14.78 -18.21
N THR A 29 -7.34 -15.76 -17.54
CA THR A 29 -8.56 -15.55 -16.74
C THR A 29 -8.46 -15.62 -15.20
N CYS A 30 -7.28 -15.80 -14.59
CA CYS A 30 -7.19 -15.84 -13.11
C CYS A 30 -6.06 -15.01 -12.44
N ARG A 31 -5.74 -13.83 -13.00
CA ARG A 31 -5.21 -12.70 -12.21
C ARG A 31 -6.31 -11.68 -11.87
N TYR A 32 -7.59 -12.04 -12.06
CA TYR A 32 -8.73 -11.13 -12.02
C TYR A 32 -9.69 -11.41 -10.83
N LEU A 33 -9.16 -11.52 -9.61
CA LEU A 33 -9.97 -11.63 -8.39
C LEU A 33 -9.35 -10.85 -7.22
N ASN A 34 -9.38 -9.52 -7.31
CA ASN A 34 -9.16 -8.64 -6.16
C ASN A 34 -10.04 -7.38 -6.23
N MET A 35 -11.31 -7.57 -6.61
CA MET A 35 -12.31 -6.50 -6.50
C MET A 35 -12.53 -6.17 -5.02
N PRO A 36 -12.36 -4.91 -4.59
CA PRO A 36 -12.52 -4.54 -3.20
C PRO A 36 -13.98 -4.69 -2.78
N THR A 37 -14.22 -5.51 -1.76
CA THR A 37 -15.56 -5.76 -1.22
C THR A 37 -16.18 -4.46 -0.69
N ARG A 38 -17.52 -4.37 -0.70
CA ARG A 38 -18.25 -3.21 -0.13
C ARG A 38 -17.84 -2.92 1.33
N ARG A 39 -17.41 -3.94 2.08
CA ARG A 39 -16.86 -3.79 3.44
C ARG A 39 -15.49 -3.11 3.44
N GLN A 40 -14.56 -3.54 2.60
CA GLN A 40 -13.24 -2.91 2.45
C GLN A 40 -13.37 -1.45 2.01
N GLN A 41 -14.22 -1.15 1.02
CA GLN A 41 -14.47 0.22 0.56
C GLN A 41 -15.01 1.13 1.69
N ARG A 42 -15.96 0.64 2.49
CA ARG A 42 -16.48 1.38 3.65
C ARG A 42 -15.39 1.66 4.69
N ILE A 43 -14.60 0.65 5.07
CA ILE A 43 -13.53 0.80 6.06
C ILE A 43 -12.43 1.72 5.52
N ALA A 44 -12.05 1.60 4.25
CA ALA A 44 -11.05 2.45 3.59
C ALA A 44 -11.48 3.92 3.59
N LYS A 45 -12.77 4.20 3.27
CA LYS A 45 -13.32 5.55 3.33
C LYS A 45 -13.29 6.12 4.76
N LEU A 46 -13.69 5.34 5.76
CA LEU A 46 -13.64 5.75 7.17
C LEU A 46 -12.21 6.04 7.63
N ILE A 47 -11.27 5.12 7.41
CA ILE A 47 -9.86 5.30 7.77
C ILE A 47 -9.27 6.53 7.06
N ARG A 48 -9.54 6.71 5.75
CA ARG A 48 -9.08 7.89 5.01
C ARG A 48 -9.60 9.18 5.64
N GLN A 49 -10.90 9.26 5.92
CA GLN A 49 -11.53 10.46 6.51
C GLN A 49 -10.95 10.78 7.90
N GLU A 50 -10.80 9.77 8.76
CA GLU A 50 -10.26 9.98 10.12
C GLU A 50 -8.77 10.33 10.11
N ILE A 51 -7.93 9.67 9.29
CA ILE A 51 -6.51 10.04 9.17
C ILE A 51 -6.37 11.46 8.59
N SER A 52 -7.14 11.84 7.57
CA SER A 52 -7.10 13.20 7.03
C SER A 52 -7.43 14.25 8.10
N LYS A 53 -8.44 14.02 8.96
CA LYS A 53 -8.74 14.92 10.09
C LYS A 53 -7.60 14.96 11.11
N LEU A 54 -7.04 13.81 11.48
CA LEU A 54 -5.97 13.72 12.47
C LEU A 54 -4.70 14.44 12.03
N LEU A 55 -4.35 14.33 10.74
CA LEU A 55 -3.21 15.05 10.17
C LEU A 55 -3.43 16.57 10.09
N LEU A 56 -4.66 17.02 9.79
CA LEU A 56 -5.00 18.44 9.73
C LEU A 56 -5.06 19.13 11.11
N PHE A 57 -5.63 18.47 12.12
CA PHE A 57 -5.94 19.12 13.41
C PHE A 57 -5.06 18.69 14.59
N ASN A 58 -4.40 17.54 14.52
CA ASN A 58 -3.80 16.87 15.68
C ASN A 58 -2.30 16.57 15.50
N THR A 59 -1.68 17.10 14.45
CA THR A 59 -0.25 16.96 14.17
C THR A 59 0.55 17.89 15.09
N ARG A 60 1.46 17.31 15.89
CA ARG A 60 2.35 18.06 16.80
C ARG A 60 3.75 18.30 16.22
N ASP A 61 4.11 17.53 15.20
CA ASP A 61 5.45 17.54 14.60
C ASP A 61 5.47 18.38 13.32
N PRO A 62 6.29 19.44 13.22
CA PRO A 62 6.30 20.33 12.06
C PRO A 62 6.66 19.62 10.74
N ARG A 63 7.35 18.47 10.82
CA ARG A 63 7.72 17.60 9.68
C ARG A 63 6.52 16.94 9.00
N ILE A 64 5.35 16.90 9.65
CA ILE A 64 4.14 16.21 9.16
C ILE A 64 3.08 17.23 8.68
N ASN A 65 3.30 18.54 8.89
CA ASN A 65 2.30 19.60 8.63
C ASN A 65 1.82 19.71 7.17
N PHE A 66 2.56 19.19 6.20
CA PHE A 66 2.22 19.25 4.77
C PHE A 66 1.98 17.86 4.14
N VAL A 67 1.64 16.86 4.95
CA VAL A 67 1.30 15.50 4.49
C VAL A 67 -0.19 15.39 4.19
N THR A 68 -0.55 15.05 2.95
CA THR A 68 -1.94 14.78 2.53
C THR A 68 -2.13 13.31 2.20
N VAL A 69 -3.29 12.72 2.54
CA VAL A 69 -3.63 11.33 2.18
C VAL A 69 -4.38 11.30 0.84
N THR A 70 -3.76 10.73 -0.19
CA THR A 70 -4.39 10.53 -1.51
C THR A 70 -5.38 9.36 -1.46
N GLU A 71 -4.89 8.18 -1.07
CA GLU A 71 -5.66 6.93 -1.15
C GLU A 71 -5.36 6.00 0.04
N VAL A 72 -6.32 5.14 0.40
CA VAL A 72 -6.13 4.06 1.38
C VAL A 72 -6.60 2.75 0.78
N LYS A 73 -5.67 1.79 0.62
CA LYS A 73 -5.94 0.44 0.14
C LYS A 73 -5.89 -0.55 1.29
N ILE A 74 -6.97 -1.29 1.50
CA ILE A 74 -7.04 -2.32 2.52
C ILE A 74 -6.87 -3.69 1.87
N SER A 75 -6.01 -4.51 2.46
CA SER A 75 -5.77 -5.89 2.04
C SER A 75 -7.04 -6.76 2.13
N SER A 76 -7.09 -7.84 1.35
CA SER A 76 -8.24 -8.75 1.29
C SER A 76 -8.61 -9.32 2.66
N ASP A 77 -7.61 -9.58 3.50
CA ASP A 77 -7.70 -10.11 4.86
C ASP A 77 -8.07 -9.07 5.94
N LEU A 78 -8.25 -7.78 5.59
CA LEU A 78 -8.53 -6.66 6.49
C LEU A 78 -7.47 -6.39 7.58
N LYS A 79 -6.30 -7.05 7.56
CA LYS A 79 -5.26 -6.88 8.60
C LYS A 79 -4.21 -5.82 8.26
N SER A 80 -4.11 -5.41 7.00
CA SER A 80 -3.14 -4.42 6.52
C SER A 80 -3.85 -3.30 5.74
N ALA A 81 -3.49 -2.06 6.06
CA ALA A 81 -3.97 -0.86 5.39
C ALA A 81 -2.76 -0.08 4.84
N MET A 82 -2.61 -0.04 3.52
CA MET A 82 -1.63 0.78 2.83
C MET A 82 -2.21 2.19 2.64
N ILE A 83 -1.54 3.19 3.18
CA ILE A 83 -1.93 4.60 3.12
C ILE A 83 -0.96 5.29 2.17
N TYR A 84 -1.50 5.82 1.08
CA TYR A 84 -0.75 6.59 0.09
C TYR A 84 -0.79 8.06 0.49
N VAL A 85 0.39 8.62 0.74
CA VAL A 85 0.56 10.03 1.13
C VAL A 85 1.27 10.80 0.02
N SER A 86 0.81 12.04 -0.18
CA SER A 86 1.48 13.05 -0.99
C SER A 86 2.11 14.08 -0.05
N LEU A 87 3.32 14.51 -0.39
CA LEU A 87 4.11 15.49 0.35
C LEU A 87 4.22 16.75 -0.52
N LEU A 88 4.09 17.93 0.10
CA LEU A 88 4.31 19.20 -0.60
C LEU A 88 5.79 19.62 -0.63
N GLN A 89 6.63 19.01 0.21
CA GLN A 89 8.06 19.29 0.35
C GLN A 89 8.88 18.05 -0.05
N ASP A 90 10.08 18.26 -0.60
CA ASP A 90 10.97 17.20 -1.10
C ASP A 90 11.63 16.35 0.01
N ASP A 91 11.39 16.67 1.28
CA ASP A 91 11.94 15.96 2.46
C ASP A 91 11.25 14.60 2.72
N GLU A 92 11.18 13.73 1.70
CA GLU A 92 10.53 12.40 1.74
C GLU A 92 10.94 11.58 2.98
N LYS A 93 12.24 11.60 3.31
CA LYS A 93 12.81 10.78 4.39
C LYS A 93 12.38 11.24 5.78
N ASP A 94 12.41 12.54 6.02
CA ASP A 94 12.08 13.13 7.32
C ASP A 94 10.57 13.08 7.58
N ALA A 95 9.75 13.27 6.55
CA ALA A 95 8.31 13.06 6.61
C ALA A 95 7.96 11.59 6.91
N MET A 96 8.62 10.63 6.25
CA MET A 96 8.42 9.20 6.54
C MET A 96 8.82 8.82 7.96
N SER A 97 9.98 9.30 8.46
CA SER A 97 10.41 9.08 9.84
C SER A 97 9.45 9.69 10.87
N GLY A 98 8.89 10.87 10.57
CA GLY A 98 7.81 11.49 11.35
C GLY A 98 6.54 10.63 11.38
N LEU A 99 6.07 10.15 10.21
CA LEU A 99 4.89 9.29 10.12
C LEU A 99 5.06 7.95 10.84
N GLU A 100 6.23 7.33 10.77
CA GLU A 100 6.56 6.12 11.54
C GLU A 100 6.49 6.40 13.05
N SER A 101 7.08 7.50 13.50
CA SER A 101 7.02 7.95 14.90
C SER A 101 5.59 8.26 15.37
N ALA A 102 4.76 8.85 14.51
CA ALA A 102 3.36 9.15 14.77
C ALA A 102 2.41 7.94 14.63
N THR A 103 2.87 6.82 14.05
CA THR A 103 2.04 5.63 13.77
C THR A 103 1.33 5.07 15.02
N PRO A 104 1.97 4.92 16.20
CA PRO A 104 1.29 4.43 17.41
C PRO A 104 0.19 5.38 17.89
N TYR A 105 0.39 6.70 17.74
CA TYR A 105 -0.59 7.72 18.11
C TYR A 105 -1.81 7.68 17.18
N LEU A 106 -1.58 7.69 15.86
CA LEU A 106 -2.64 7.55 14.85
C LEU A 106 -3.45 6.26 15.06
N ARG A 107 -2.77 5.13 15.33
CA ARG A 107 -3.43 3.85 15.62
C ARG A 107 -4.32 3.90 16.88
N ARG A 108 -3.90 4.62 17.92
CA ARG A 108 -4.70 4.80 19.16
C ARG A 108 -5.94 5.67 18.90
N GLN A 109 -5.80 6.77 18.17
CA GLN A 109 -6.92 7.66 17.83
C GLN A 109 -7.94 6.94 16.93
N LEU A 110 -7.47 6.23 15.90
CA LEU A 110 -8.35 5.41 15.04
C LEU A 110 -9.07 4.29 15.83
N ALA A 111 -8.44 3.71 16.86
CA ALA A 111 -9.09 2.69 17.68
C ALA A 111 -10.22 3.23 18.56
N GLN A 112 -10.21 4.53 18.86
CA GLN A 112 -11.27 5.21 19.60
C GLN A 112 -12.42 5.62 18.68
N ASN A 113 -12.11 6.12 17.47
CA ASN A 113 -13.12 6.62 16.54
C ASN A 113 -13.75 5.53 15.67
N VAL A 114 -13.04 4.41 15.43
CA VAL A 114 -13.46 3.36 14.49
C VAL A 114 -13.61 2.02 15.23
N SER A 115 -14.86 1.66 15.55
CA SER A 115 -15.21 0.39 16.19
C SER A 115 -14.97 -0.80 15.24
N LEU A 116 -13.81 -1.44 15.39
CA LEU A 116 -13.38 -2.62 14.64
C LEU A 116 -12.91 -3.72 15.60
N ARG A 117 -13.29 -4.97 15.32
CA ARG A 117 -12.82 -6.15 16.07
C ARG A 117 -11.30 -6.32 16.03
N TYR A 118 -10.67 -5.92 14.93
CA TYR A 118 -9.22 -5.94 14.72
C TYR A 118 -8.81 -4.64 14.05
N MET A 119 -7.85 -3.93 14.64
CA MET A 119 -7.25 -2.74 14.03
C MET A 119 -6.19 -3.17 13.00
N PRO A 120 -6.32 -2.81 11.71
CA PRO A 120 -5.29 -3.12 10.72
C PRO A 120 -3.94 -2.46 11.06
N LYS A 121 -2.85 -3.12 10.68
CA LYS A 121 -1.52 -2.49 10.65
C LYS A 121 -1.53 -1.41 9.57
N LEU A 122 -1.16 -0.20 9.97
CA LEU A 122 -0.98 0.93 9.05
C LEU A 122 0.40 0.82 8.39
N VAL A 123 0.46 1.01 7.08
CA VAL A 123 1.70 1.04 6.29
C VAL A 123 1.66 2.26 5.40
N PHE A 124 2.52 3.24 5.69
CA PHE A 124 2.62 4.47 4.90
C PHE A 124 3.49 4.24 3.66
N LYS A 125 3.08 4.83 2.53
CA LYS A 125 3.84 4.85 1.28
C LYS A 125 3.66 6.20 0.60
N ILE A 126 4.73 6.72 0.01
CA ILE A 126 4.67 7.94 -0.79
C ILE A 126 4.03 7.62 -2.15
N ASP A 127 3.09 8.46 -2.57
CA ASP A 127 2.38 8.31 -3.83
C ASP A 127 3.20 8.85 -5.02
N ARG A 128 4.07 7.99 -5.56
CA ARG A 128 4.87 8.30 -6.75
C ARG A 128 4.06 8.28 -8.05
N THR A 129 2.78 7.89 -8.02
CA THR A 129 1.92 7.81 -9.21
C THR A 129 1.70 9.19 -9.83
N LEU A 130 1.56 10.21 -8.98
CA LEU A 130 1.31 11.59 -9.39
C LEU A 130 2.52 12.21 -10.11
N ALA A 131 3.74 11.92 -9.64
CA ALA A 131 4.98 12.32 -10.31
C ALA A 131 5.17 11.61 -11.67
N HIS A 132 4.78 10.33 -11.76
CA HIS A 132 4.83 9.58 -13.00
C HIS A 132 3.77 10.04 -14.02
N ALA A 133 2.58 10.45 -13.55
CA ALA A 133 1.53 10.97 -14.42
C ALA A 133 1.96 12.27 -15.11
N LYS A 134 2.49 13.24 -14.37
CA LYS A 134 3.05 14.49 -14.93
C LYS A 134 4.10 14.19 -16.01
N LYS A 135 5.05 13.31 -15.74
CA LYS A 135 6.09 12.94 -16.71
C LYS A 135 5.53 12.35 -18.03
N ILE A 136 4.37 11.68 -17.99
CA ILE A 136 3.72 11.19 -19.21
C ILE A 136 3.03 12.34 -19.95
N GLU A 137 2.40 13.26 -19.22
CA GLU A 137 1.74 14.45 -19.76
C GLU A 137 2.75 15.41 -20.42
N ASP A 138 3.89 15.65 -19.77
CA ASP A 138 5.02 16.43 -20.30
C ASP A 138 5.48 15.87 -21.65
N LEU A 139 5.75 14.56 -21.73
CA LEU A 139 6.17 13.87 -22.97
C LEU A 139 5.08 13.90 -24.05
N LEU A 140 3.80 13.81 -23.67
CA LEU A 140 2.70 13.90 -24.63
C LEU A 140 2.51 15.31 -25.19
N SER A 141 2.99 16.34 -24.48
CA SER A 141 2.86 17.74 -24.92
C SER A 141 3.88 18.17 -25.97
N GLU A 142 5.01 17.44 -26.10
CA GLU A 142 6.04 17.70 -27.11
C GLU A 142 5.69 17.11 -28.49
N ASP A 143 4.83 16.09 -28.56
CA ASP A 143 4.41 15.41 -29.81
C ASP A 143 3.23 16.08 -30.54
N VAL A 144 2.76 17.26 -30.11
CA VAL A 144 1.56 17.95 -30.66
C VAL A 144 1.86 19.37 -31.16
N VAL A 145 2.83 19.48 -32.08
CA VAL A 145 3.16 20.71 -32.83
C VAL A 145 3.38 20.40 -34.31
#